data_AF-A0A963V1V1-F1
#
_entry.id   AF-A0A963V1V1-F1
#
_cell.length_a   1.000
_cell.length_b   1.000
_cell.length_c   1.000
_cell.angle_alpha   90.00
_cell.angle_beta   90.00
_cell.angle_gamma   90.00
#
_symmetry.space_group_name_H-M   'P 1'
#
loop_
_entity.id
_entity.type
_entity.pdbx_description
1 polymer ?
#
loop_
_entity_poly.entity_id
_entity_poly.type
_entity_poly.pdbx_seq_one_letter_code
_entity_poly.pdbx_strand_id
1 'polypeptide(L)' 'MNAPQRDAGFFTEPLASRDPELFASITAELGRQRDEIELIASENIVSRAVMEAQGSVMTNKYA' A
#
# COMPACT_ATOMS: atom_id res chain seq x y z
N MET A 1 33.31 -15.09 4.46
CA MET A 1 31.93 -15.26 4.95
C MET A 1 31.43 -13.86 5.26
N ASN A 2 30.93 -13.15 4.23
CA ASN A 2 30.54 -11.75 4.39
C ASN A 2 29.25 -11.70 5.21
N ALA A 3 29.26 -10.95 6.31
CA ALA A 3 28.08 -10.72 7.12
C ALA A 3 26.94 -10.17 6.24
N PRO A 4 25.69 -10.61 6.42
CA PRO A 4 24.59 -10.08 5.63
C PRO A 4 24.44 -8.61 5.97
N GLN A 5 24.51 -7.76 4.95
CA GLN A 5 24.27 -6.34 5.05
C GLN A 5 22.84 -6.18 5.60
N ARG A 6 22.72 -5.73 6.86
CA ARG A 6 21.42 -5.51 7.49
C ARG A 6 20.82 -4.26 6.87
N ASP A 7 19.75 -4.45 6.10
CA ASP A 7 18.94 -3.34 5.60
C ASP A 7 18.22 -2.68 6.78
N ALA A 8 18.76 -1.55 7.23
CA ALA A 8 18.25 -0.82 8.39
C ALA A 8 16.84 -0.23 8.15
N GLY A 9 16.43 -0.06 6.89
CA GLY A 9 15.14 0.55 6.53
C GLY A 9 14.01 -0.46 6.32
N PHE A 10 14.32 -1.76 6.26
CA PHE A 10 13.37 -2.79 5.80
C PHE A 10 11.99 -2.76 6.48
N PHE A 11 11.93 -2.46 7.79
CA PHE A 11 10.67 -2.48 8.55
C PHE A 11 10.04 -1.11 8.78
N THR A 12 10.76 -0.01 8.54
CA THR A 12 10.36 1.33 8.98
C THR A 12 10.28 2.34 7.85
N GLU A 13 10.91 2.05 6.71
CA GLU A 13 10.89 2.94 5.57
C GLU A 13 9.49 2.98 4.92
N PRO A 14 8.91 4.18 4.71
CA PRO A 14 7.65 4.30 3.99
C PRO A 14 7.77 3.82 2.55
N LEU A 15 6.67 3.32 1.98
CA LEU A 15 6.61 2.88 0.58
C LEU A 15 7.12 3.97 -0.39
N ALA A 16 6.75 5.23 -0.16
CA ALA A 16 7.18 6.36 -0.99
C ALA A 16 8.70 6.54 -1.10
N SER A 17 9.45 6.14 -0.08
CA SER A 17 10.93 6.19 -0.08
C SER A 17 11.52 4.87 -0.57
N ARG A 18 10.94 3.75 -0.13
CA ARG A 18 11.44 2.41 -0.44
C ARG A 18 11.24 2.01 -1.90
N ASP A 19 10.09 2.35 -2.45
CA ASP A 19 9.69 2.08 -3.84
C ASP A 19 8.86 3.27 -4.39
N PRO A 20 9.54 4.34 -4.84
CA PRO A 20 8.88 5.54 -5.35
C PRO A 20 8.05 5.29 -6.62
N GLU A 21 8.44 4.31 -7.44
CA GLU A 21 7.74 3.98 -8.69
C GLU A 21 6.39 3.31 -8.40
N LEU A 22 6.37 2.35 -7.46
CA LEU A 22 5.13 1.73 -7.01
C LEU A 22 4.22 2.74 -6.30
N PHE A 23 4.79 3.59 -5.44
CA PHE A 23 4.02 4.66 -4.79
C PHE A 23 3.40 5.64 -5.78
N ALA A 24 4.14 6.03 -6.82
CA ALA A 24 3.63 6.89 -7.88
C ALA A 24 2.47 6.23 -8.63
N SER A 25 2.57 4.93 -8.92
CA SER A 25 1.51 4.17 -9.60
C SER A 25 0.22 4.10 -8.78
N ILE A 26 0.32 3.85 -7.47
CA ILE A 26 -0.84 3.87 -6.56
C ILE A 26 -1.48 5.27 -6.51
N THR A 27 -0.66 6.32 -6.46
CA THR A 27 -1.14 7.70 -6.41
C THR A 27 -1.85 8.10 -7.71
N ALA A 28 -1.34 7.64 -8.86
CA ALA A 28 -1.98 7.87 -10.15
C ALA A 28 -3.36 7.17 -10.23
N GLU A 29 -3.47 5.93 -9.75
CA GLU A 29 -4.75 5.21 -9.70
C GLU A 29 -5.75 5.87 -8.76
N LEU A 30 -5.30 6.41 -7.61
CA LEU A 30 -6.15 7.21 -6.74
C LEU A 30 -6.68 8.47 -7.47
N GLY A 31 -5.86 9.09 -8.33
CA GLY A 31 -6.30 10.18 -9.19
C GLY A 31 -7.40 9.72 -10.16
N ARG A 32 -7.16 8.62 -10.88
CA ARG A 32 -8.12 8.03 -11.82
C ARG A 32 -9.49 7.77 -11.17
N GLN A 33 -9.51 7.11 -10.01
CA GLN A 33 -10.75 6.80 -9.26
C GLN A 33 -11.51 8.04 -8.78
N ARG A 34 -10.84 9.19 -8.62
CA ARG A 34 -11.45 10.45 -8.19
C ARG A 34 -12.00 11.28 -9.35
N ASP A 35 -11.34 11.19 -10.50
CA ASP A 35 -11.61 12.05 -11.64
C ASP A 35 -12.58 11.40 -12.65
N GLU A 36 -12.86 10.10 -12.52
CA GLU A 36 -13.78 9.34 -13.37
C GLU A 36 -15.08 8.95 -12.66
N ILE A 37 -16.12 8.65 -13.45
CA ILE A 37 -17.37 8.09 -12.96
C ILE A 37 -17.30 6.56 -13.06
N GLU A 38 -17.30 5.88 -11.92
CA GLU A 38 -17.28 4.42 -11.87
C GLU A 38 -18.68 3.83 -12.07
N LEU A 39 -18.86 3.08 -13.17
CA LEU A 39 -20.16 2.50 -13.57
C LEU A 39 -20.19 0.96 -13.47
N ILE A 40 -19.12 0.35 -12.96
CA ILE A 40 -19.04 -1.10 -12.79
C ILE A 40 -19.81 -1.48 -11.53
N ALA A 41 -20.96 -2.15 -11.70
CA ALA A 41 -21.89 -2.45 -10.60
C ALA A 41 -21.30 -3.29 -9.46
N SER A 42 -20.23 -4.05 -9.72
CA SER A 42 -19.54 -4.89 -8.72
C SER A 42 -18.41 -4.18 -7.99
N GLU A 43 -17.98 -3.01 -8.44
CA GLU A 43 -16.89 -2.25 -7.83
C GLU A 43 -17.40 -1.26 -6.78
N ASN A 44 -16.54 -0.91 -5.82
CA ASN A 44 -16.89 -0.02 -4.73
C ASN A 44 -15.64 0.66 -4.12
N ILE A 45 -15.84 1.81 -3.48
CA ILE A 45 -14.80 2.53 -2.74
C ILE A 45 -14.95 2.26 -1.25
N VAL A 46 -13.98 1.58 -0.67
CA VAL A 46 -14.00 1.23 0.76
C VAL A 46 -13.75 2.45 1.65
N SER A 47 -14.22 2.37 2.91
CA SER A 47 -13.97 3.45 3.87
C SER A 47 -12.50 3.52 4.30
N ARG A 48 -12.07 4.70 4.77
CA ARG A 48 -10.72 4.89 5.33
C ARG A 48 -10.42 3.92 6.48
N ALA A 49 -11.40 3.66 7.33
CA ALA A 49 -11.24 2.72 8.45
C ALA A 49 -10.94 1.28 7.98
N VAL A 50 -11.53 0.84 6.86
CA VAL A 50 -11.23 -0.48 6.26
C VAL A 50 -9.81 -0.52 5.71
N MET A 51 -9.35 0.53 5.02
CA MET A 51 -7.97 0.62 4.52
C MET A 51 -6.93 0.60 5.66
N GLU A 52 -7.19 1.33 6.75
CA GLU A 52 -6.31 1.36 7.94
C GLU A 52 -6.21 -0.03 8.59
N ALA A 53 -7.33 -0.75 8.70
CA ALA A 53 -7.34 -2.12 9.23
C ALA A 53 -6.58 -3.09 8.32
N GLN A 54 -6.73 -2.97 7.00
CA GLN A 54 -6.06 -3.83 6.01
C GLN A 54 -4.52 -3.74 6.10
N GLY A 55 -3.98 -2.53 6.35
CA GLY A 55 -2.55 -2.29 6.49
C GLY A 55 -1.97 -2.56 7.89
N SER A 56 -2.74 -3.19 8.79
CA SER A 56 -2.34 -3.37 10.19
C SER A 56 -1.47 -4.61 10.44
N VAL A 57 -0.93 -4.72 11.66
CA VAL A 57 -0.11 -5.85 12.12
C VAL A 57 -0.81 -7.21 12.08
N MET A 58 -2.13 -7.25 11.85
CA MET A 58 -2.91 -8.49 11.73
C MET A 58 -2.39 -9.41 10.61
N THR A 59 -1.76 -8.85 9.57
CA THR A 59 -1.15 -9.63 8.48
C THR A 59 -0.04 -10.58 8.94
N ASN A 60 0.59 -10.32 10.08
CA ASN A 60 1.70 -11.12 10.59
C ASN A 60 1.25 -12.40 11.31
N LYS A 61 -0.05 -12.56 11.59
CA LYS A 61 -0.56 -13.66 12.41
C LYS A 61 -0.96 -14.88 11.55
N TYR A 62 -0.46 -16.05 11.94
CA TYR A 62 -1.01 -17.35 11.52
C TYR A 62 -2.04 -17.81 12.55
N ALA A 63 -3.28 -18.07 12.15
CA ALA A 63 -4.36 -18.52 13.03
C ALA A 63 -5.13 -19.66 12.38
#